data_AF-A0A651GC89-F1
#
_entry.id   AF-A0A651GC89-F1
#
_cell.length_a   1.000
_cell.length_b   1.000
_cell.length_c   1.000
_cell.angle_alpha   90.00
_cell.angle_beta   90.00
_cell.angle_gamma   90.00
#
_symmetry.space_group_name_H-M   'P 1'
#
loop_
_entity.id
_entity.type
_entity.pdbx_description
1 polymer ?
#
loop_
_entity_poly.entity_id
_entity_poly.type
_entity_poly.pdbx_seq_one_letter_code
_entity_poly.pdbx_strand_id
1 'polypeptide(L)'
;MEERIADIPNVQTWAFEASVSREWLYKAMKVMHGKPPKIILREIKYEKVVRLIRKRGLEAGCYSVAVDTGFKDAASLSKFLSRFYETNFTNLKAEIIKGKVSESYTWLNGMHK
;
A
#
# COMPACT_ATOMS: atom_id res chain seq x y z
N MET A 1 15.65 4.77 -6.80
CA MET A 1 14.39 5.29 -7.41
C MET A 1 13.15 4.60 -6.82
N GLU A 2 13.27 3.38 -6.29
CA GLU A 2 12.17 2.54 -5.79
C GLU A 2 11.65 2.94 -4.39
N GLU A 3 12.46 3.62 -3.57
CA GLU A 3 12.07 4.07 -2.22
C GLU A 3 10.93 5.11 -2.20
N ARG A 4 10.59 5.75 -3.33
CA ARG A 4 9.63 6.87 -3.34
C ARG A 4 8.17 6.48 -3.54
N ILE A 5 7.89 5.41 -4.28
CA ILE A 5 6.49 5.11 -4.70
C ILE A 5 5.59 4.78 -3.50
N ALA A 6 6.14 4.15 -2.45
CA ALA A 6 5.41 3.81 -1.24
C ALA A 6 4.92 5.04 -0.45
N ASP A 7 5.52 6.21 -0.69
CA ASP A 7 5.17 7.47 -0.04
C ASP A 7 4.37 8.40 -0.96
N ILE A 8 4.15 8.01 -2.21
CA ILE A 8 3.35 8.78 -3.17
C ILE A 8 1.88 8.76 -2.74
N PRO A 9 1.29 9.93 -2.39
CA PRO A 9 -0.06 9.97 -1.83
C PRO A 9 -1.15 9.76 -2.90
N ASN A 10 -0.88 10.13 -4.16
CA ASN A 10 -1.84 10.11 -5.25
C ASN A 10 -1.17 10.07 -6.63
N VAL A 11 -1.97 9.79 -7.67
CA VAL A 11 -1.50 9.62 -9.06
C VAL A 11 -0.90 10.91 -9.64
N GLN A 12 -1.34 12.08 -9.19
CA GLN A 12 -0.81 13.35 -9.68
C GLN A 12 0.60 13.59 -9.17
N THR A 13 0.85 13.34 -7.88
CA THR A 13 2.21 13.35 -7.32
C THR A 13 3.08 12.30 -8.01
N TRP A 14 2.54 11.12 -8.31
CA TRP A 14 3.28 10.12 -9.08
C TRP A 14 3.73 10.62 -10.45
N ALA A 15 2.79 11.16 -11.23
CA ALA A 15 3.10 11.67 -12.56
C ALA A 15 4.14 12.81 -12.50
N PHE A 16 4.00 13.69 -11.51
CA PHE A 16 4.94 14.77 -11.25
C PHE A 16 6.35 14.25 -10.92
N GLU A 17 6.49 13.33 -9.96
CA GLU A 17 7.79 12.77 -9.58
C GLU A 17 8.45 11.98 -10.72
N ALA A 18 7.64 11.34 -11.57
CA ALA A 18 8.11 10.65 -12.76
C ALA A 18 8.37 11.57 -13.97
N SER A 19 8.13 12.89 -13.84
CA SER A 19 8.27 13.88 -14.92
C SER A 19 7.47 13.54 -16.18
N VAL A 20 6.26 13.00 -16.01
CA VAL A 20 5.35 12.60 -17.10
C VAL A 20 3.95 13.19 -16.89
N SER A 21 3.16 13.21 -17.96
CA SER A 21 1.74 13.55 -17.82
C SER A 21 0.97 12.42 -17.14
N ARG A 22 -0.19 12.75 -16.54
CA ARG A 22 -1.07 11.76 -15.91
C ARG A 22 -1.60 10.75 -16.92
N GLU A 23 -1.88 11.20 -18.14
CA GLU A 23 -2.37 10.39 -19.25
C GLU A 23 -1.30 9.40 -19.70
N TRP A 24 -0.04 9.86 -19.80
CA TRP A 24 1.08 9.00 -20.12
C TRP A 24 1.28 7.94 -19.03
N LEU A 25 1.32 8.35 -17.76
CA LEU A 25 1.46 7.42 -16.64
C LEU A 25 0.35 6.37 -16.63
N TYR A 26 -0.90 6.78 -16.89
CA TYR A 26 -2.03 5.86 -16.97
C TYR A 26 -1.85 4.83 -18.09
N LYS A 27 -1.51 5.28 -19.30
CA LYS A 27 -1.27 4.39 -20.45
C LYS A 27 -0.11 3.43 -20.16
N ALA A 28 1.02 3.96 -19.69
CA ALA A 28 2.20 3.17 -19.38
C ALA A 28 1.91 2.08 -18.35
N MET A 29 1.28 2.42 -17.21
CA MET A 29 0.95 1.43 -16.18
C MET A 29 -0.05 0.37 -16.66
N LYS A 30 -1.04 0.77 -17.46
CA LYS A 30 -2.00 -0.20 -18.04
C LYS A 30 -1.32 -1.15 -19.02
N VAL A 31 -0.38 -0.66 -19.83
CA VAL A 31 0.37 -1.49 -20.78
C VAL A 31 1.34 -2.42 -20.06
N MET A 32 2.11 -1.92 -19.09
CA MET A 32 3.16 -2.69 -18.42
C MET A 32 2.63 -3.65 -17.36
N HIS A 33 1.57 -3.28 -16.65
CA HIS A 33 1.09 -4.02 -15.48
C HIS A 33 -0.39 -4.43 -15.57
N GLY A 34 -1.08 -4.10 -16.66
CA GLY A 34 -2.52 -4.38 -16.82
C GLY A 34 -3.42 -3.58 -15.87
N LYS A 35 -2.88 -2.67 -15.05
CA LYS A 35 -3.61 -1.99 -13.97
C LYS A 35 -3.49 -0.46 -14.06
N PRO A 36 -4.57 0.28 -13.76
CA PRO A 36 -4.49 1.73 -13.58
C PRO A 36 -3.55 2.13 -12.42
N PRO A 37 -2.86 3.28 -12.50
CA PRO A 37 -1.96 3.75 -11.43
C PRO A 37 -2.62 3.83 -10.05
N LYS A 38 -3.91 4.21 -9.99
CA LYS A 38 -4.66 4.29 -8.72
C LYS A 38 -4.86 2.92 -8.05
N ILE A 39 -4.95 1.85 -8.83
CA ILE A 39 -5.04 0.49 -8.30
C ILE A 39 -3.67 0.06 -7.78
N ILE A 40 -2.61 0.36 -8.53
CA ILE A 40 -1.22 0.08 -8.10
C ILE A 40 -0.90 0.78 -6.78
N LEU A 41 -1.16 2.09 -6.66
CA LEU A 41 -0.94 2.81 -5.39
C LEU A 41 -1.75 2.24 -4.22
N ARG A 42 -2.94 1.71 -4.48
CA ARG A 42 -3.76 1.04 -3.46
C ARG A 42 -3.12 -0.26 -3.00
N GLU A 43 -2.62 -1.06 -3.93
CA GLU A 43 -1.92 -2.31 -3.63
C GLU A 43 -0.64 -2.02 -2.84
N ILE A 44 0.17 -1.05 -3.28
CA ILE A 44 1.36 -0.58 -2.56
C ILE A 44 1.04 -0.18 -1.12
N LYS A 45 -0.01 0.62 -0.91
CA LYS A 45 -0.42 1.03 0.45
C LYS A 45 -0.82 -0.17 1.31
N TYR A 46 -1.56 -1.11 0.74
CA TYR A 46 -1.93 -2.33 1.46
C TYR A 46 -0.71 -3.19 1.81
N GLU A 47 0.20 -3.39 0.86
CA GLU A 47 1.46 -4.10 1.11
C GLU A 47 2.27 -3.44 2.24
N LYS A 48 2.30 -2.10 2.30
CA LYS A 48 2.96 -1.35 3.38
C LYS A 48 2.29 -1.57 4.73
N VAL A 49 0.95 -1.58 4.79
CA VAL A 49 0.17 -1.92 6.00
C VAL A 49 0.55 -3.32 6.49
N VAL A 50 0.50 -4.32 5.60
CA VAL A 50 0.83 -5.72 5.93
C VAL A 50 2.27 -5.84 6.44
N ARG A 51 3.24 -5.20 5.76
CA ARG A 51 4.64 -5.18 6.19
C ARG A 51 4.84 -4.60 7.58
N LEU A 52 4.20 -3.46 7.86
CA LEU A 52 4.33 -2.81 9.17
C LEU A 52 3.71 -3.65 10.28
N ILE A 53 2.56 -4.28 10.02
CA ILE A 53 1.95 -5.21 10.97
C ILE A 53 2.87 -6.41 11.21
N ARG A 54 3.42 -7.03 10.15
CA ARG A 54 4.38 -8.14 10.29
C ARG A 54 5.60 -7.74 11.10
N LYS A 55 6.22 -6.62 10.75
CA LYS A 55 7.43 -6.11 11.42
C LYS A 55 7.20 -5.84 12.91
N ARG A 56 6.02 -5.35 13.29
CA ARG A 56 5.68 -4.99 14.67
C ARG A 56 5.02 -6.13 15.46
N GLY A 57 4.47 -7.12 14.78
CA GLY A 57 3.77 -8.26 15.39
C GLY A 57 2.64 -7.82 16.33
N LEU A 58 2.66 -8.33 17.56
CA LEU A 58 1.67 -8.02 18.60
C LEU A 58 1.63 -6.54 18.99
N GLU A 59 2.73 -5.81 18.81
CA GLU A 59 2.84 -4.38 19.13
C GLU A 59 2.30 -3.47 18.01
N ALA A 60 1.82 -4.04 16.89
CA ALA A 60 1.24 -3.26 15.81
C ALA A 60 -0.05 -2.54 16.27
N GLY A 61 0.04 -1.23 16.48
CA GLY A 61 -1.10 -0.36 16.76
C GLY A 61 -1.75 0.18 15.48
N CYS A 62 -3.08 0.22 15.43
CA CYS A 62 -3.82 0.69 14.24
C CYS A 62 -3.45 2.13 13.86
N TYR A 63 -3.35 3.02 14.86
CA TYR A 63 -2.98 4.41 14.64
C TYR A 63 -1.56 4.57 14.10
N SER A 64 -0.56 3.93 14.73
CA SER A 64 0.82 4.04 14.28
C SER A 64 1.01 3.47 12.88
N VAL A 65 0.41 2.30 12.58
CA VAL A 65 0.43 1.73 11.23
C VAL A 65 -0.25 2.67 10.22
N ALA A 66 -1.36 3.31 10.57
CA ALA A 66 -2.05 4.23 9.67
C ALA A 66 -1.17 5.45 9.29
N VAL A 67 -0.53 6.07 10.28
CA VAL A 67 0.36 7.22 10.06
C VAL A 67 1.55 6.83 9.18
N ASP A 68 2.22 5.73 9.49
CA ASP A 68 3.42 5.29 8.75
C ASP A 68 3.11 4.82 7.32
N THR A 69 1.85 4.51 7.03
CA THR A 69 1.37 4.16 5.68
C THR A 69 0.80 5.35 4.92
N GLY A 70 0.84 6.55 5.51
CA GLY A 70 0.38 7.78 4.88
C GLY A 70 -1.15 7.94 4.86
N PHE A 71 -1.86 7.33 5.81
CA PHE A 71 -3.24 7.70 6.13
C PHE A 71 -3.26 8.83 7.14
N LYS A 72 -4.33 9.63 7.11
CA LYS A 72 -4.55 10.73 8.05
C LYS A 72 -4.70 10.22 9.49
N ASP A 73 -5.38 9.10 9.67
CA ASP A 73 -5.76 8.54 10.96
C ASP A 73 -6.15 7.05 10.85
N ALA A 74 -6.37 6.41 12.00
CA ALA A 74 -6.82 5.02 12.10
C ALA A 74 -8.20 4.76 11.45
N ALA A 75 -9.08 5.77 11.43
CA ALA A 75 -10.39 5.66 10.81
C ALA A 75 -10.27 5.56 9.29
N SER A 76 -9.35 6.30 8.69
CA SER A 76 -9.04 6.28 7.27
C SER A 76 -8.46 4.93 6.84
N LEU A 77 -7.55 4.36 7.65
CA LEU A 77 -7.05 2.99 7.42
C LEU A 77 -8.18 1.97 7.52
N SER A 78 -9.03 2.04 8.55
CA SER A 78 -10.16 1.13 8.71
C SER A 78 -11.11 1.17 7.52
N LYS A 79 -11.47 2.37 7.04
CA LYS A 79 -12.31 2.55 5.83
C LYS A 79 -11.65 2.00 4.58
N PHE A 80 -10.33 2.14 4.46
CA PHE A 80 -9.57 1.60 3.33
C PHE A 80 -9.62 0.07 3.32
N LEU A 81 -9.36 -0.56 4.46
CA LEU A 81 -9.38 -2.02 4.59
C LEU A 81 -10.77 -2.59 4.32
N SER A 82 -11.82 -1.99 4.90
CA SER A 82 -13.18 -2.48 4.70
C SER A 82 -13.66 -2.31 3.27
N ARG A 83 -13.36 -1.17 2.65
CA ARG A 83 -13.82 -0.86 1.29
C ARG A 83 -13.14 -1.67 0.20
N PHE A 84 -11.86 -2.00 0.37
CA PHE A 84 -11.06 -2.56 -0.72
C PHE A 84 -10.55 -3.98 -0.47
N TYR A 85 -10.58 -4.46 0.77
CA TYR A 85 -10.03 -5.76 1.16
C TYR A 85 -10.99 -6.53 2.07
N GLU A 86 -12.22 -6.06 2.25
CA GLU A 86 -13.29 -6.72 3.01
C GLU A 86 -12.86 -7.17 4.42
N THR A 87 -11.95 -6.40 5.03
CA THR A 87 -11.36 -6.72 6.34
C THR A 87 -11.27 -5.48 7.22
N ASN A 88 -10.78 -5.65 8.45
CA ASN A 88 -10.44 -4.58 9.37
C ASN A 88 -9.05 -4.80 9.95
N PHE A 89 -8.51 -3.80 10.65
CA PHE A 89 -7.14 -3.87 11.17
C PHE A 89 -6.93 -5.07 12.13
N THR A 90 -7.89 -5.33 13.02
CA THR A 90 -7.81 -6.41 14.01
C THR A 90 -7.78 -7.78 13.33
N ASN A 91 -8.69 -8.02 12.38
CA ASN A 91 -8.75 -9.27 11.63
C ASN A 91 -7.49 -9.47 10.80
N LEU A 92 -7.08 -8.45 10.05
CA LEU A 92 -5.86 -8.50 9.24
C LEU A 92 -4.63 -8.80 10.12
N LYS A 93 -4.50 -8.13 11.27
CA LYS A 93 -3.40 -8.38 12.22
C LYS A 93 -3.42 -9.82 12.74
N ALA A 94 -4.59 -10.32 13.14
CA ALA A 94 -4.71 -11.69 13.61
C ALA A 94 -4.34 -12.73 12.53
N GLU A 95 -4.77 -12.51 11.28
CA GLU A 95 -4.44 -13.38 10.15
C GLU A 95 -2.96 -13.36 9.81
N ILE A 96 -2.33 -12.17 9.85
CA ILE A 96 -0.90 -12.01 9.64
C ILE A 96 -0.11 -12.76 10.71
N ILE A 97 -0.46 -12.59 12.00
CA ILE A 97 0.23 -13.26 13.11
C ILE A 97 0.06 -14.79 13.01
N LYS A 98 -1.09 -15.27 12.54
CA LYS A 98 -1.36 -16.69 12.30
C LYS A 98 -0.68 -17.23 11.02
N GLY A 99 0.07 -16.41 10.29
CA GLY A 99 0.73 -16.81 9.04
C GLY A 99 -0.24 -17.11 7.89
N LYS A 100 -1.49 -16.65 7.97
CA LYS A 100 -2.53 -16.92 6.96
C LYS A 100 -2.50 -15.98 5.76
N VAL A 101 -1.87 -14.82 5.91
CA VAL A 101 -1.64 -13.89 4.80
C VAL A 101 -0.37 -14.32 4.08
N SER A 102 -0.42 -14.46 2.76
CA SER A 102 0.73 -14.79 1.88
C SER A 102 1.71 -13.61 1.75
N GLU A 103 2.96 -13.88 1.37
CA GLU A 103 4.05 -12.90 1.15
C GLU A 103 4.27 -12.51 -0.32
N SER A 104 3.27 -12.67 -1.19
CA SER A 104 3.41 -12.19 -2.57
C SER A 104 3.24 -10.65 -2.63
N TYR A 105 4.25 -9.90 -2.17
CA TYR A 105 4.31 -8.46 -2.43
C TYR A 105 4.65 -8.24 -3.90
N THR A 106 3.70 -7.74 -4.68
CA THR A 106 3.93 -7.49 -6.11
C THR A 106 4.82 -6.27 -6.30
N TRP A 107 4.72 -5.28 -5.40
CA TRP A 107 5.31 -3.96 -5.62
C TRP A 107 6.49 -3.68 -4.69
N LEU A 108 6.44 -4.18 -3.46
CA LEU A 108 7.47 -3.89 -2.48
C LEU A 108 8.62 -4.94 -2.45
N ASN A 109 8.53 -6.03 -3.21
CA ASN A 109 9.53 -7.12 -3.21
C ASN A 109 10.93 -6.71 -3.70
N GLY A 110 11.07 -5.60 -4.44
CA GLY A 110 12.36 -5.05 -4.89
C GLY A 110 13.11 -4.20 -3.85
N MET A 111 12.47 -3.82 -2.74
CA MET A 111 13.05 -2.88 -1.76
C MET A 111 14.13 -3.47 -0.84
N HIS A 112 14.64 -4.66 -1.16
CA HIS A 112 15.85 -5.21 -0.55
C HIS A 112 16.92 -5.32 -1.64
N LYS A 113 17.70 -4.25 -1.79
CA LYS A 113 19.13 -4.29 -2.11
C LYS A 113 19.76 -2.95 -1.77
#